data_AF-A0A519G8X3-F1
#
_entry.id   AF-A0A519G8X3-F1
#
_cell.length_a   1.000
_cell.length_b   1.000
_cell.length_c   1.000
_cell.angle_alpha   90.00
_cell.angle_beta   90.00
_cell.angle_gamma   90.00
#
_symmetry.space_group_name_H-M   'P 1'
#
loop_
_entity.id
_entity.type
_entity.pdbx_description
1 polymer ?
#
loop_
_entity_poly.entity_id
_entity_poly.type
_entity_poly.pdbx_seq_one_letter_code
_entity_poly.pdbx_strand_id
1 'polypeptide(L)' 'MEQHRTRVRHVWVRSGFGGPPQQGLVLAWRRIPREASPPTWQALVLQVDEKTGTVRTEWVFVIYLVPVPSNPPGYEKQ' A
#
# COMPACT_ATOMS: atom_id res chain seq x y z
N MET A 1 -3.58 -16.22 22.19
CA MET A 1 -3.66 -16.40 20.72
C MET A 1 -3.20 -15.12 20.07
N GLU A 2 -1.91 -14.99 19.87
CA GLU A 2 -1.29 -13.78 19.33
C GLU A 2 -0.47 -14.24 18.14
N GLN A 3 -1.01 -14.13 16.93
CA GLN A 3 -0.22 -14.35 15.72
C GLN A 3 -0.98 -13.90 14.46
N HIS A 4 -0.30 -13.05 13.70
CA HIS A 4 -0.54 -12.73 12.29
C HIS A 4 -1.78 -11.89 11.92
N ARG A 5 -1.93 -10.71 12.54
CA ARG A 5 -2.37 -9.56 11.74
C ARG A 5 -1.24 -9.24 10.77
N THR A 6 -1.25 -9.85 9.59
CA THR A 6 -0.42 -9.43 8.46
C THR A 6 -0.79 -7.98 8.17
N ARG A 7 -0.11 -7.03 8.83
CA ARG A 7 -0.21 -5.61 8.51
C ARG A 7 0.28 -5.52 7.07
N VAL A 8 -0.62 -5.25 6.12
CA VAL A 8 -0.26 -5.14 4.71
C VAL A 8 0.79 -4.03 4.60
N ARG A 9 2.03 -4.43 4.33
CA ARG A 9 3.18 -3.53 4.18
C ARG A 9 3.45 -3.28 2.70
N HIS A 10 3.40 -4.32 1.87
CA HIS A 10 3.66 -4.21 0.44
C HIS A 10 2.36 -4.14 -0.35
N VAL A 11 2.29 -3.18 -1.27
CA VAL A 11 1.14 -2.94 -2.13
C VAL A 11 1.58 -2.67 -3.55
N TRP A 12 0.74 -3.04 -4.52
CA TRP A 12 0.74 -2.42 -5.83
C TRP A 12 -0.18 -1.21 -5.80
N VAL A 13 0.33 -0.07 -6.24
CA VAL A 13 -0.46 1.15 -6.45
C VAL A 13 -0.92 1.18 -7.90
N ARG A 14 -2.25 1.13 -8.10
CA ARG A 14 -2.87 1.28 -9.42
C ARG A 14 -2.86 2.75 -9.82
N SER A 15 -2.39 3.04 -11.03
CA SER A 15 -2.51 4.38 -11.60
C SER A 15 -3.97 4.67 -11.95
N GLY A 16 -4.48 5.84 -11.53
CA GLY A 16 -5.79 6.33 -11.93
C GLY A 16 -5.91 6.67 -13.43
N PHE A 17 -4.77 6.79 -14.13
CA PHE A 17 -4.68 7.19 -15.54
C PHE A 17 -4.13 6.08 -16.46
N GLY A 18 -4.21 4.81 -16.04
CA GLY A 18 -3.86 3.67 -16.92
C GLY A 18 -2.37 3.38 -17.09
N GLY A 19 -1.50 3.91 -16.24
CA GLY A 19 -0.09 3.52 -16.17
C GLY A 19 0.13 2.12 -15.54
N PRO A 20 1.32 1.51 -15.71
CA PRO A 20 1.63 0.23 -15.07
C PRO A 20 1.56 0.35 -13.54
N PRO A 21 1.06 -0.67 -12.82
CA PRO A 21 1.07 -0.67 -11.37
C PRO A 21 2.49 -0.50 -10.82
N GLN A 22 2.64 0.28 -9.75
CA GLN A 22 3.94 0.52 -9.11
C GLN A 22 3.99 -0.15 -7.73
N GLN A 23 5.14 -0.76 -7.39
CA GLN A 23 5.33 -1.29 -6.04
C GLN A 23 5.43 -0.14 -5.04
N GLY A 24 4.84 -0.35 -3.87
CA GLY A 24 4.88 0.60 -2.79
C GLY A 24 4.95 -0.07 -1.42
N LEU A 25 5.53 0.67 -0.47
CA LEU A 25 5.58 0.32 0.94
C LEU A 25 4.63 1.23 1.72
N VAL A 26 3.66 0.63 2.40
CA VAL A 26 2.76 1.34 3.30
C VAL A 26 3.50 1.70 4.59
N LEU A 27 3.60 3.00 4.85
CA LEU A 27 4.23 3.58 6.04
C LEU A 27 3.21 3.88 7.14
N ALA A 28 2.03 4.37 6.78
CA ALA A 28 1.00 4.78 7.73
C ALA A 28 -0.40 4.66 7.14
N TRP A 29 -1.42 4.69 8.00
CA TRP A 29 -2.83 4.70 7.62
C TRP A 29 -3.52 5.92 8.21
N ARG A 30 -4.43 6.53 7.46
CA ARG A 30 -5.34 7.56 7.98
C ARG A 30 -6.77 7.30 7.51
N ARG A 31 -7.72 7.62 8.38
CA ARG A 31 -9.14 7.67 8.04
C ARG A 31 -9.48 9.10 7.65
N ILE A 32 -10.12 9.30 6.50
CA ILE A 32 -10.58 10.64 6.10
C ILE A 32 -11.94 10.91 6.77
N PRO A 33 -12.07 11.98 7.58
CA PRO A 33 -13.34 12.34 8.20
C PRO A 33 -14.36 12.78 7.14
N ARG A 34 -15.51 12.10 7.13
CA ARG A 34 -16.81 12.40 6.48
C ARG A 34 -16.88 13.61 5.52
N GLU A 35 -16.82 13.29 4.22
CA GLU A 35 -17.61 13.89 3.13
C GLU A 35 -17.78 12.89 1.96
N ALA A 36 -16.91 11.87 1.86
CA ALA A 36 -17.10 10.72 0.99
C ALA A 36 -17.83 9.58 1.73
N SER A 37 -18.98 9.16 1.20
CA SER A 37 -19.66 7.91 1.59
C SER A 37 -19.44 6.89 0.48
N PRO A 38 -18.80 5.73 0.76
CA PRO A 38 -18.39 5.22 2.08
C PRO A 38 -17.12 5.86 2.64
N PRO A 39 -16.93 5.85 3.99
CA PRO A 39 -15.75 6.39 4.66
C PRO A 39 -14.48 5.81 4.06
N THR A 40 -13.66 6.68 3.48
CA THR A 40 -12.50 6.25 2.69
C THR A 40 -11.23 6.30 3.56
N TRP A 41 -10.48 5.20 3.52
CA TRP A 41 -9.15 5.13 4.10
C TRP A 41 -8.11 5.57 3.08
N GLN A 42 -6.98 6.07 3.58
CA GLN A 42 -5.79 6.28 2.79
C GLN A 42 -4.58 5.64 3.49
N ALA A 43 -3.63 5.16 2.69
CA ALA A 43 -2.32 4.75 3.14
C ALA A 43 -1.28 5.77 2.68
N LEU A 44 -0.30 6.09 3.54
CA LEU A 44 0.90 6.78 3.11
C LEU A 44 1.81 5.73 2.48
N VAL A 45 2.05 5.83 1.18
CA VAL A 45 2.81 4.86 0.40
C VAL A 45 4.12 5.49 -0.06
N LEU A 46 5.24 4.84 0.25
CA LEU A 46 6.53 5.12 -0.33
C LEU A 46 6.68 4.35 -1.63
N GLN A 47 7.09 5.04 -2.69
CA GLN A 47 7.37 4.47 -4.01
C GLN A 47 8.76 4.90 -4.47
N VAL A 48 9.38 4.05 -5.28
CA VAL A 48 10.61 4.37 -6.00
C VAL A 48 10.25 4.45 -7.47
N ASP A 49 10.53 5.59 -8.10
CA ASP A 49 10.50 5.69 -9.56
C ASP A 49 11.73 4.96 -10.12
N GLU A 50 11.52 3.79 -10.70
CA GLU A 50 12.60 2.98 -11.25
C GLU A 50 13.36 3.67 -12.39
N LYS A 51 12.75 4.64 -13.08
CA LYS A 51 13.42 5.36 -14.18
C LYS A 51 14.37 6.44 -13.67
N THR A 52 13.99 7.12 -12.60
CA THR A 52 14.73 8.28 -12.08
C THR A 52 15.48 7.98 -10.78
N GLY A 53 15.22 6.84 -10.14
CA GLY A 53 15.70 6.50 -8.80
C GLY A 53 15.08 7.35 -7.69
N THR A 54 14.10 8.20 -8.02
CA THR A 54 13.53 9.14 -7.05
C THR A 54 12.58 8.43 -6.10
N VAL A 55 12.75 8.69 -4.81
CA VAL A 55 11.83 8.22 -3.77
C VAL A 55 10.76 9.28 -3.53
N ARG A 56 9.50 8.86 -3.55
CA ARG A 56 8.36 9.73 -3.24
C ARG A 56 7.41 9.06 -2.25
N THR A 57 6.71 9.88 -1.48
CA THR A 57 5.67 9.43 -0.55
C THR A 57 4.37 10.16 -0.81
N GLU A 58 3.27 9.41 -0.95
CA GLU A 58 1.95 9.96 -1.23
C GLU A 58 0.85 9.29 -0.42
N TRP A 59 -0.22 10.04 -0.10
CA TRP A 59 -1.43 9.47 0.49
C TRP A 59 -2.33 8.91 -0.60
N VAL A 60 -2.49 7.59 -0.65
CA VAL A 60 -3.24 6.88 -1.68
C VAL A 60 -4.50 6.27 -1.09
N PHE A 61 -5.63 6.43 -1.78
CA PHE A 61 -6.88 5.78 -1.39
C PHE A 61 -6.80 4.25 -1.52
N VAL A 62 -7.40 3.54 -0.58
CA VAL A 62 -7.36 2.06 -0.54
C VAL A 62 -7.90 1.40 -1.80
N ILE A 63 -8.83 2.04 -2.51
CA ILE A 63 -9.37 1.53 -3.77
C ILE A 63 -8.29 1.37 -4.87
N TYR A 64 -7.17 2.08 -4.75
CA TYR A 64 -6.03 1.98 -5.67
C TYR A 64 -4.93 1.06 -5.16
N LEU A 65 -5.07 0.47 -3.97
CA LEU A 65 -4.06 -0.39 -3.36
C LEU A 65 -4.45 -1.86 -3.51
N VAL A 66 -3.56 -2.64 -4.12
CA VAL A 66 -3.68 -4.09 -4.18
C VAL A 66 -2.63 -4.69 -3.25
N PRO A 67 -3.01 -5.38 -2.16
CA PRO A 67 -2.06 -6.05 -1.29
C PRO A 67 -1.18 -7.01 -2.08
N VAL A 68 0.14 -6.95 -1.86
CA VAL A 68 1.05 -7.99 -2.33
C VAL A 68 1.13 -9.05 -1.22
N PRO A 69 0.76 -10.30 -1.48
CA PRO A 69 1.02 -11.39 -0.54
C PRO A 69 2.53 -11.45 -0.32
N SER A 70 2.97 -11.07 0.87
CA SER A 70 4.37 -11.23 1.26
C SER A 70 4.42 -12.16 2.46
N ASN A 71 5.18 -13.23 2.32
CA ASN A 71 5.64 -13.97 3.48
C ASN A 71 6.68 -13.10 4.21
N PRO A 72 6.63 -12.98 5.53
CA PRO A 72 7.73 -12.38 6.26
C PRO A 72 9.02 -13.19 6.00
N PRO A 73 10.19 -12.54 5.96
CA PRO A 73 11.47 -13.26 5.89
C PRO A 73 11.56 -14.28 7.03
N GLY A 74 11.83 -15.55 6.72
CA GLY A 74 11.86 -16.67 7.68
C GLY A 74 10.58 -17.51 7.78
N TYR A 75 9.55 -17.21 6.99
CA TYR A 75 8.36 -18.07 6.88
C TYR A 75 8.62 -19.21 5.88
N GLU A 76 9.39 -20.22 6.27
CA GLU A 76 9.40 -21.51 5.57
C GLU A 76 8.11 -22.26 5.94
N LYS A 77 7.32 -22.65 4.94
CA LYS A 77 6.22 -23.59 5.15
C LYS A 77 6.83 -24.94 5.55
N GLN A 78 6.79 -25.28 6.82
CA GLN A 78 6.91 -26.67 7.26
C GLN A 78 5.68 -27.46 6.80
#